data_AF-A0A3B3HE18-F1
#
_entry.id   AF-A0A3B3HE18-F1
#
_cell.length_a   1.000
_cell.length_b   1.000
_cell.length_c   1.000
_cell.angle_alpha   90.00
_cell.angle_beta   90.00
_cell.angle_gamma   90.00
#
_symmetry.space_group_name_H-M   'P 1'
#
loop_
_entity.id
_entity.type
_entity.pdbx_description
1 polymer ?
#
loop_
_entity_poly.entity_id
_entity_poly.type
_entity_poly.pdbx_seq_one_letter_code
_entity_poly.pdbx_strand_id
1 'polypeptide(L)'
;HGLWEFSVFVSALFQAVTEHSEKIAAEEAQCKLMAETAQKDLDKALPALEAALKALESLNKKDLTEMKSYDRPPALVETVMQAVMTLLGKSPSWAEAKKELGDTNFIKTLVNFDKNRITDQVLKKIGTFCRQKDFQPETVGRVSLAAKSLCMWVRAMEVYGHVYREVEPKRAQLNAAKAQLADKQAALSESQDKLGEVILTTRWEEKSEEMEVKLDRAAKLVIGLAGEKIRWEERRSVTLSRSVFPTSTFVSHLFLLPHALPQIQTLEIPCSPAFSFAAFLSKPTAVRDWNIQGLPSDAFSTENGVIITRGNRWPLIIDPQGQALKWIKNMEGLKIVEFGMVDSLQILENAIQFGNPVLLQNVQEELDPSLNPVLNKSLTRGSFLLKLGDKEVEYNPDFRFYITTKLSNPHYTPEVSSKTTIVNFAIMEQV
;
A
#
# COMPACT_ATOMS: atom_id res chain seq x y z
N HIS A 1 14.71 9.97 19.30
CA HIS A 1 16.14 9.98 18.90
C HIS A 1 16.67 8.59 18.57
N GLY A 2 16.49 7.57 19.44
CA GLY A 2 17.03 6.22 19.21
C GLY A 2 16.57 5.49 17.94
N LEU A 3 15.29 5.55 17.56
CA LEU A 3 14.79 4.90 16.32
C LEU A 3 15.38 5.50 15.04
N TRP A 4 15.69 6.80 15.06
CA TRP A 4 16.29 7.48 13.90
C TRP A 4 17.76 7.12 13.74
N GLU A 5 18.54 7.11 14.84
CA GLU A 5 19.93 6.66 14.84
C GLU A 5 20.06 5.18 14.43
N PHE A 6 19.12 4.34 14.87
CA PHE A 6 19.09 2.93 14.50
C PHE A 6 18.74 2.72 13.02
N SER A 7 17.76 3.45 12.48
CA SER A 7 17.43 3.42 11.04
C SER A 7 18.63 3.84 10.17
N VAL A 8 19.36 4.89 10.58
CA VAL A 8 20.58 5.34 9.90
C VAL A 8 21.67 4.26 9.97
N PHE A 9 21.82 3.58 11.11
CA PHE A 9 22.77 2.47 11.27
C PHE A 9 22.48 1.28 10.34
N VAL A 10 21.21 0.83 10.27
CA VAL A 10 20.81 -0.26 9.36
C VAL A 10 21.03 0.13 7.90
N SER A 11 20.72 1.38 7.53
CA SER A 11 20.96 1.88 6.18
C SER A 11 22.45 1.92 5.81
N ALA A 12 23.31 2.36 6.74
CA ALA A 12 24.76 2.36 6.55
C ALA A 12 25.33 0.94 6.41
N LEU A 13 24.84 -0.01 7.22
CA LEU A 13 25.21 -1.43 7.13
C LEU A 13 24.80 -2.04 5.79
N PHE A 14 23.58 -1.77 5.33
CA PHE A 14 23.10 -2.22 4.02
C PHE A 14 24.00 -1.69 2.90
N GLN A 15 24.33 -0.40 2.94
CA GLN A 15 25.21 0.24 1.95
C GLN A 15 26.62 -0.38 1.95
N ALA A 16 27.19 -0.64 3.13
CA ALA A 16 28.48 -1.30 3.26
C ALA A 16 28.47 -2.72 2.69
N VAL A 17 27.43 -3.52 2.98
CA VAL A 17 27.26 -4.88 2.43
C VAL A 17 27.14 -4.84 0.91
N THR A 18 26.38 -3.90 0.35
CA THR A 18 26.26 -3.75 -1.10
C THR A 18 27.60 -3.40 -1.75
N GLU A 19 28.35 -2.44 -1.19
CA GLU A 19 29.66 -2.04 -1.71
C GLU A 19 30.68 -3.19 -1.65
N HIS A 20 30.69 -3.96 -0.55
CA HIS A 20 31.52 -5.16 -0.43
C HIS A 20 31.12 -6.23 -1.45
N SER A 21 29.84 -6.43 -1.72
CA SER A 21 29.37 -7.39 -2.72
C SER A 21 29.79 -7.01 -4.15
N GLU A 22 29.75 -5.72 -4.50
CA GLU A 22 30.17 -5.22 -5.81
C GLU A 22 31.69 -5.39 -6.02
N LYS A 23 32.48 -5.11 -4.97
CA LYS A 23 33.93 -5.34 -5.00
C LYS A 23 34.26 -6.81 -5.20
N ILE A 24 33.60 -7.72 -4.48
CA ILE A 24 33.82 -9.16 -4.63
C ILE A 24 33.43 -9.62 -6.05
N ALA A 25 32.31 -9.15 -6.59
CA ALA A 25 31.89 -9.46 -7.96
C ALA A 25 32.92 -8.99 -9.01
N ALA A 26 33.54 -7.82 -8.81
CA ALA A 26 34.60 -7.33 -9.69
C ALA A 26 35.86 -8.21 -9.60
N GLU A 27 36.27 -8.62 -8.39
CA GLU A 27 37.39 -9.54 -8.18
C GLU A 27 37.12 -10.93 -8.77
N GLU A 28 35.88 -11.43 -8.72
CA GLU A 28 35.47 -12.68 -9.37
C GLU A 28 35.62 -12.60 -10.89
N ALA A 29 35.19 -11.49 -11.49
CA ALA A 29 35.35 -11.26 -12.92
C ALA A 29 36.82 -11.22 -13.32
N GLN A 30 37.68 -10.58 -12.53
CA GLN A 30 39.13 -10.60 -12.77
C GLN A 30 39.72 -12.01 -12.65
N CYS A 31 39.32 -12.78 -11.64
CA CYS A 31 39.77 -14.17 -11.49
C CYS A 31 39.37 -15.04 -12.69
N LYS A 32 38.16 -14.84 -13.24
CA LYS A 32 37.70 -15.53 -14.46
C LYS A 32 38.57 -15.16 -15.66
N LEU A 33 38.82 -13.88 -15.89
CA LEU A 33 39.68 -13.41 -16.98
C LEU A 33 41.13 -13.95 -16.88
N MET A 34 41.69 -13.99 -15.67
CA MET A 34 43.00 -14.59 -15.41
C MET A 34 42.99 -16.10 -15.72
N ALA A 35 41.91 -16.80 -15.39
CA ALA A 35 41.73 -18.22 -15.69
C ALA A 35 41.71 -18.48 -17.20
N GLU A 36 40.89 -17.72 -17.92
CA GLU A 36 40.74 -17.83 -19.37
C GLU A 36 42.06 -17.51 -20.09
N THR A 37 42.78 -16.49 -19.64
CA THR A 37 44.08 -16.12 -20.23
C THR A 37 45.11 -17.22 -20.01
N ALA A 38 45.20 -17.77 -18.79
CA ALA A 38 46.11 -18.86 -18.48
C ALA A 38 45.79 -20.13 -19.29
N GLN A 39 44.51 -20.46 -19.45
CA GLN A 39 44.06 -21.59 -20.25
C GLN A 39 44.36 -21.39 -21.73
N LYS A 40 44.05 -20.21 -22.26
CA LYS A 40 44.31 -19.84 -23.67
C LYS A 40 45.79 -19.92 -24.04
N ASP A 41 46.67 -19.54 -23.12
CA ASP A 41 48.12 -19.69 -23.34
C ASP A 41 48.52 -21.17 -23.37
N LEU A 42 47.99 -21.98 -22.45
CA LEU A 42 48.25 -23.42 -22.41
C LEU A 42 47.72 -24.15 -23.65
N ASP A 43 46.56 -23.75 -24.16
CA ASP A 43 45.93 -24.30 -25.37
C ASP A 43 46.76 -24.06 -26.64
N LYS A 44 47.71 -23.11 -26.64
CA LYS A 44 48.64 -22.92 -27.77
C LYS A 44 49.61 -24.10 -27.93
N ALA A 45 49.94 -24.80 -26.83
CA ALA A 45 50.92 -25.87 -26.83
C ALA A 45 50.32 -27.29 -26.85
N LEU A 46 49.08 -27.45 -26.37
CA LEU A 46 48.41 -28.76 -26.31
C LEU A 46 48.29 -29.47 -27.67
N PRO A 47 47.89 -28.81 -28.77
CA PRO A 47 47.72 -29.49 -30.05
C PRO A 47 49.02 -30.09 -30.60
N ALA A 48 50.14 -29.36 -30.45
CA ALA A 48 51.46 -29.84 -30.86
C ALA A 48 51.91 -31.04 -30.01
N LEU A 49 51.63 -31.01 -28.71
CA LEU A 49 51.92 -32.10 -27.80
C LEU A 49 51.10 -33.36 -28.10
N GLU A 50 49.80 -33.23 -28.31
CA GLU A 50 48.91 -34.35 -28.66
C GLU A 50 49.30 -35.00 -29.99
N ALA A 51 49.60 -34.17 -31.00
CA ALA A 51 50.07 -34.67 -32.29
C ALA A 51 51.38 -35.47 -32.17
N ALA A 52 52.30 -34.99 -31.33
CA ALA A 52 53.55 -35.68 -31.07
C ALA A 52 53.38 -36.99 -30.29
N LEU A 53 52.52 -37.01 -29.26
CA LEU A 53 52.22 -38.21 -28.49
C LEU A 53 51.57 -39.28 -29.37
N LYS A 54 50.62 -38.90 -30.22
CA LYS A 54 50.00 -39.81 -31.19
C LYS A 54 51.02 -40.37 -32.18
N ALA A 55 51.97 -39.55 -32.63
CA ALA A 55 53.05 -40.00 -33.51
C ALA A 55 54.02 -40.97 -32.81
N LEU A 56 54.25 -40.82 -31.49
CA LEU A 56 55.02 -41.79 -30.70
C LEU A 56 54.28 -43.12 -30.52
N GLU A 57 52.98 -43.08 -30.26
CA GLU A 57 52.15 -44.29 -30.09
C GLU A 57 52.02 -45.09 -31.38
N SER A 58 52.14 -44.44 -32.55
CA SER A 58 52.19 -45.13 -33.84
C SER A 58 53.50 -45.89 -34.12
N LEU A 59 54.54 -45.67 -33.31
CA LEU A 59 55.81 -46.38 -33.46
C LEU A 59 55.71 -47.80 -32.91
N ASN A 60 56.21 -48.76 -33.69
CA ASN A 60 56.27 -50.15 -33.31
C ASN A 60 57.69 -50.60 -32.96
N LYS A 61 57.82 -51.75 -32.30
CA LYS A 61 59.13 -52.34 -31.92
C LYS A 61 60.08 -52.51 -33.11
N LYS A 62 59.54 -52.74 -34.32
CA LYS A 62 60.34 -52.89 -35.55
C LYS A 62 61.07 -51.59 -35.89
N ASP A 63 60.38 -50.45 -35.82
CA ASP A 63 60.93 -49.14 -36.17
C ASP A 63 62.06 -48.73 -35.21
N LEU A 64 61.92 -49.07 -33.91
CA LEU A 64 62.99 -48.86 -32.92
C LEU A 64 64.18 -49.81 -33.13
N THR A 65 63.93 -51.05 -33.55
CA THR A 65 64.98 -52.03 -33.81
C THR A 65 65.80 -51.63 -35.04
N GLU A 66 65.16 -51.03 -36.05
CA GLU A 66 65.83 -50.43 -37.21
C GLU A 66 66.73 -49.27 -36.82
N MET A 67 66.26 -48.34 -35.97
CA MET A 67 67.13 -47.28 -35.46
C MET A 67 68.29 -47.81 -34.61
N LYS A 68 68.07 -48.86 -33.83
CA LYS A 68 69.09 -49.47 -32.96
C LYS A 68 70.18 -50.20 -33.75
N SER A 69 69.86 -50.74 -34.93
CA SER A 69 70.81 -51.53 -35.73
C SER A 69 71.92 -50.71 -36.36
N TYR A 70 71.84 -49.38 -36.35
CA TYR A 70 72.94 -48.53 -36.80
C TYR A 70 74.20 -48.72 -35.93
N ASP A 71 75.30 -49.12 -36.57
CA ASP A 71 76.64 -49.13 -35.96
C ASP A 71 77.20 -47.71 -35.86
N ARG A 72 76.92 -46.90 -36.89
CA ARG A 72 77.18 -45.45 -36.90
C ARG A 72 75.93 -44.72 -37.40
N PRO A 73 75.16 -44.06 -36.52
CA PRO A 73 73.88 -43.44 -36.90
C PRO A 73 74.10 -42.29 -37.89
N PRO A 74 73.12 -42.01 -38.79
CA PRO A 74 73.10 -40.75 -39.53
C PRO A 74 73.12 -39.56 -38.57
N ALA A 75 73.85 -38.49 -38.92
CA ALA A 75 74.04 -37.33 -38.05
C ALA A 75 72.72 -36.76 -37.50
N LEU A 76 71.67 -36.69 -38.33
CA LEU A 76 70.35 -36.20 -37.90
C LEU A 76 69.66 -37.14 -36.89
N VAL A 77 69.81 -38.45 -37.06
CA VAL A 77 69.27 -39.45 -36.12
C VAL A 77 70.01 -39.37 -34.79
N GLU A 78 71.33 -39.17 -34.83
CA GLU A 78 72.15 -38.98 -33.63
C GLU A 78 71.73 -37.72 -32.87
N THR A 79 71.59 -36.58 -33.55
CA THR A 79 71.16 -35.32 -32.92
C THR A 79 69.77 -35.43 -32.28
N VAL A 80 68.81 -36.10 -32.94
CA VAL A 80 67.47 -36.36 -32.36
C VAL A 80 67.59 -37.19 -31.09
N MET A 81 68.38 -38.26 -31.10
CA MET A 81 68.56 -39.09 -29.91
C MET A 81 69.29 -38.36 -28.78
N GLN A 82 70.28 -37.51 -29.09
CA GLN A 82 70.93 -36.65 -28.08
C GLN A 82 69.92 -35.71 -27.41
N ALA A 83 68.99 -35.12 -28.19
CA ALA A 83 67.94 -34.27 -27.65
C ALA A 83 66.92 -35.05 -26.79
N VAL A 84 66.54 -36.27 -27.20
CA VAL A 84 65.67 -37.16 -26.40
C VAL A 84 66.36 -37.57 -25.08
N MET A 85 67.64 -37.94 -25.13
CA MET A 85 68.40 -38.29 -23.92
C MET A 85 68.56 -37.09 -22.98
N THR A 86 68.72 -35.88 -23.52
CA THR A 86 68.77 -34.64 -22.75
C THR A 86 67.45 -34.38 -22.01
N LEU A 87 66.29 -34.64 -22.65
CA LEU A 87 64.97 -34.58 -22.01
C LEU A 87 64.81 -35.60 -20.88
N LEU A 88 65.32 -36.82 -21.08
CA LEU A 88 65.31 -37.90 -20.09
C LEU A 88 66.32 -37.69 -18.94
N GLY A 89 67.15 -36.64 -18.99
CA GLY A 89 68.21 -36.39 -18.01
C GLY A 89 69.36 -37.40 -18.07
N LYS A 90 69.50 -38.12 -19.19
CA LYS A 90 70.56 -39.12 -19.43
C LYS A 90 71.72 -38.52 -20.20
N SER A 91 72.83 -39.25 -20.30
CA SER A 91 73.97 -38.78 -21.08
C SER A 91 73.58 -38.64 -22.57
N PRO A 92 73.86 -37.51 -23.23
CA PRO A 92 73.53 -37.30 -24.64
C PRO A 92 74.58 -38.00 -25.54
N SER A 93 74.70 -39.32 -25.39
CA SER A 93 75.63 -40.15 -26.17
C SER A 93 74.86 -41.23 -26.94
N TRP A 94 75.37 -41.61 -28.12
CA TRP A 94 74.76 -42.69 -28.91
C TRP A 94 74.76 -44.03 -28.16
N ALA A 95 75.79 -44.29 -27.34
CA ALA A 95 75.88 -45.51 -26.54
C ALA A 95 74.70 -45.64 -25.55
N GLU A 96 74.37 -44.56 -24.84
CA GLU A 96 73.23 -44.54 -23.92
C GLU A 96 71.89 -44.57 -24.68
N ALA A 97 71.79 -43.83 -25.79
CA ALA A 97 70.61 -43.87 -26.66
C ALA A 97 70.32 -45.29 -27.20
N LYS A 98 71.36 -46.05 -27.60
CA LYS A 98 71.23 -47.43 -28.12
C LYS A 98 70.78 -48.41 -27.04
N LYS A 99 71.12 -48.15 -25.77
CA LYS A 99 70.63 -48.91 -24.61
C LYS A 99 69.13 -48.66 -24.40
N GLU A 100 68.71 -47.40 -24.41
CA GLU A 100 67.30 -47.01 -24.23
C GLU A 100 66.39 -47.46 -25.37
N LEU A 101 66.85 -47.39 -26.62
CA LEU A 101 66.13 -47.95 -27.77
C LEU A 101 65.95 -49.48 -27.68
N GLY A 102 66.73 -50.16 -26.84
CA GLY A 102 66.59 -51.58 -26.54
C GLY A 102 65.53 -51.91 -25.50
N ASP A 103 65.05 -50.92 -24.74
CA ASP A 103 64.02 -51.12 -23.72
C ASP A 103 62.63 -51.24 -24.37
N THR A 104 61.92 -52.32 -24.04
CA THR A 104 60.54 -52.55 -24.46
C THR A 104 59.56 -51.50 -23.94
N ASN A 105 59.91 -50.77 -22.87
CA ASN A 105 59.07 -49.71 -22.30
C ASN A 105 59.45 -48.31 -22.78
N PHE A 106 60.43 -48.14 -23.67
CA PHE A 106 60.93 -46.83 -24.09
C PHE A 106 59.82 -45.87 -24.55
N ILE A 107 58.94 -46.31 -25.45
CA ILE A 107 57.81 -45.49 -25.93
C ILE A 107 56.88 -45.13 -24.78
N LYS A 108 56.56 -46.09 -23.88
CA LYS A 108 55.72 -45.82 -22.71
C LYS A 108 56.35 -44.79 -21.77
N THR A 109 57.68 -44.82 -21.61
CA THR A 109 58.42 -43.82 -20.82
C THR A 109 58.33 -42.44 -21.44
N LEU A 110 58.38 -42.32 -22.77
CA LEU A 110 58.24 -41.04 -23.47
C LEU A 110 56.81 -40.49 -23.42
N VAL A 111 55.80 -41.37 -23.57
CA VAL A 111 54.38 -40.99 -23.51
C VAL A 111 54.00 -40.53 -22.09
N ASN A 112 54.48 -41.24 -21.07
CA ASN A 112 54.23 -40.91 -19.66
C ASN A 112 55.24 -39.92 -19.07
N PHE A 113 56.04 -39.25 -19.89
CA PHE A 113 57.04 -38.31 -19.42
C PHE A 113 56.40 -37.12 -18.69
N ASP A 114 56.97 -36.74 -17.54
CA ASP A 114 56.48 -35.61 -16.75
C ASP A 114 56.89 -34.28 -17.39
N LYS A 115 56.06 -33.85 -18.34
CA LYS A 115 56.17 -32.60 -19.08
C LYS A 115 56.17 -31.33 -18.21
N ASN A 116 55.69 -31.39 -16.97
CA ASN A 116 55.62 -30.23 -16.07
C ASN A 116 56.94 -30.00 -15.32
N ARG A 117 57.83 -31.01 -15.28
CA ARG A 117 59.07 -30.97 -14.48
C ARG A 117 60.31 -30.53 -15.28
N ILE A 118 60.13 -30.11 -16.53
CA ILE A 118 61.25 -29.68 -17.39
C ILE A 118 61.87 -28.38 -16.82
N THR A 119 63.16 -28.41 -16.53
CA THR A 119 63.88 -27.25 -16.00
C THR A 119 64.31 -26.28 -17.11
N ASP A 120 64.51 -25.00 -16.78
CA ASP A 120 64.96 -24.01 -17.75
C ASP A 120 66.33 -24.33 -18.36
N GLN A 121 67.19 -25.03 -17.60
CA GLN A 121 68.46 -25.52 -18.09
C GLN A 121 68.27 -26.56 -19.21
N VAL A 122 67.31 -27.46 -19.03
CA VAL A 122 66.97 -28.50 -20.02
C VAL A 122 66.30 -27.87 -21.24
N LEU A 123 65.35 -26.94 -21.06
CA LEU A 123 64.73 -26.19 -22.16
C LEU A 123 65.76 -25.42 -23.00
N LYS A 124 66.70 -24.72 -22.37
CA LYS A 124 67.78 -24.01 -23.09
C LYS A 124 68.63 -24.96 -23.93
N LYS A 125 68.98 -26.13 -23.40
CA LYS A 125 69.74 -27.15 -24.13
C LYS A 125 68.93 -27.70 -25.30
N ILE A 126 67.67 -28.07 -25.11
CA ILE A 126 66.79 -28.58 -26.17
C ILE A 126 66.60 -27.53 -27.27
N GLY A 127 66.38 -26.28 -26.89
CA GLY A 127 66.21 -25.21 -27.85
C GLY A 127 67.46 -24.93 -28.70
N THR A 128 68.67 -25.31 -28.26
CA THR A 128 69.84 -25.28 -29.15
C THR A 128 69.73 -26.27 -30.31
N PHE A 129 69.14 -27.45 -30.07
CA PHE A 129 68.85 -28.43 -31.13
C PHE A 129 67.70 -27.95 -32.01
N CYS A 130 66.58 -27.49 -31.43
CA CYS A 130 65.39 -27.10 -32.18
C CYS A 130 65.57 -25.83 -33.05
N ARG A 131 66.56 -24.99 -32.75
CA ARG A 131 66.99 -23.85 -33.59
C ARG A 131 67.77 -24.26 -34.84
N GLN A 132 68.32 -25.47 -34.91
CA GLN A 132 69.04 -25.94 -36.10
C GLN A 132 68.06 -26.13 -37.27
N LYS A 133 68.42 -25.64 -38.46
CA LYS A 133 67.56 -25.73 -39.66
C LYS A 133 67.26 -27.17 -40.07
N ASP A 134 68.18 -28.08 -39.77
CA ASP A 134 68.04 -29.49 -40.14
C ASP A 134 67.21 -30.30 -39.12
N PHE A 135 66.93 -29.73 -37.93
CA PHE A 135 66.11 -30.34 -36.88
C PHE A 135 64.61 -30.08 -37.08
N GLN A 136 64.11 -30.39 -38.28
CA GLN A 136 62.70 -30.31 -38.62
C GLN A 136 62.12 -31.71 -38.86
N PRO A 137 60.90 -32.02 -38.38
CA PRO A 137 60.26 -33.32 -38.58
C PRO A 137 60.26 -33.81 -40.03
N GLU A 138 60.09 -32.88 -40.98
CA GLU A 138 60.05 -33.14 -42.42
C GLU A 138 61.42 -33.54 -42.96
N THR A 139 62.49 -32.88 -42.50
CA THR A 139 63.87 -33.16 -42.90
C THR A 139 64.35 -34.46 -42.28
N VAL A 140 64.10 -34.66 -40.98
CA VAL A 140 64.47 -35.90 -40.26
C VAL A 140 63.70 -37.10 -40.81
N GLY A 141 62.43 -36.92 -41.19
CA GLY A 141 61.58 -37.97 -41.74
C GLY A 141 62.00 -38.53 -43.09
N ARG A 142 62.82 -37.79 -43.86
CA ARG A 142 63.45 -38.30 -45.08
C ARG A 142 64.54 -39.33 -44.79
N VAL A 143 65.10 -39.31 -43.58
CA VAL A 143 66.17 -40.23 -43.15
C VAL A 143 65.59 -41.40 -42.36
N SER A 144 64.69 -41.14 -41.41
CA SER A 144 64.05 -42.19 -40.61
C SER A 144 62.68 -41.73 -40.11
N LEU A 145 61.68 -42.58 -40.33
CA LEU A 145 60.31 -42.34 -39.87
C LEU A 145 60.21 -42.33 -38.34
N ALA A 146 60.93 -43.22 -37.66
CA ALA A 146 60.98 -43.26 -36.20
C ALA A 146 61.68 -42.03 -35.62
N ALA A 147 62.77 -41.57 -36.25
CA ALA A 147 63.43 -40.33 -35.84
C ALA A 147 62.54 -39.10 -36.05
N LYS A 148 61.65 -39.09 -37.05
CA LYS A 148 60.65 -38.02 -37.24
C LYS A 148 59.68 -37.92 -36.07
N SER A 149 59.11 -39.03 -35.62
CA SER A 149 58.19 -39.04 -34.46
C SER A 149 58.87 -38.54 -33.18
N LEU A 150 60.12 -38.98 -32.96
CA LEU A 150 60.93 -38.51 -31.82
C LEU A 150 61.26 -37.00 -31.93
N CYS A 151 61.60 -36.51 -33.13
CA CYS A 151 61.83 -35.09 -33.39
C CYS A 151 60.59 -34.22 -33.11
N MET A 152 59.41 -34.67 -33.56
CA MET A 152 58.13 -34.00 -33.25
C MET A 152 57.89 -33.91 -31.75
N TRP A 153 58.17 -34.99 -31.02
CA TRP A 153 58.03 -35.02 -29.56
C TRP A 153 58.98 -34.06 -28.84
N VAL A 154 60.26 -34.03 -29.20
CA VAL A 154 61.23 -33.09 -28.61
C VAL A 154 60.78 -31.64 -28.82
N ARG A 155 60.35 -31.28 -30.04
CA ARG A 155 59.88 -29.93 -30.35
C ARG A 155 58.59 -29.58 -29.61
N ALA A 156 57.65 -30.52 -29.51
CA ALA A 156 56.42 -30.30 -28.76
C ALA A 156 56.67 -30.13 -27.25
N MET A 157 57.63 -30.87 -26.69
CA MET A 157 58.05 -30.72 -25.29
C MET A 157 58.75 -29.38 -25.02
N GLU A 158 59.53 -28.86 -25.96
CA GLU A 158 60.13 -27.52 -25.89
C GLU A 158 59.03 -26.43 -25.84
N VAL A 159 58.10 -26.47 -26.80
CA VAL A 159 57.00 -25.49 -26.88
C VAL A 159 56.11 -25.56 -25.64
N TYR A 160 55.74 -26.77 -25.21
CA TYR A 160 54.96 -26.96 -23.99
C TYR A 160 55.70 -26.44 -22.75
N GLY A 161 56.98 -26.75 -22.59
CA GLY A 161 57.75 -26.29 -21.43
C GLY A 161 57.89 -24.77 -21.36
N HIS A 162 58.07 -24.08 -22.48
CA HIS A 162 58.08 -22.61 -22.52
C HIS A 162 56.72 -22.01 -22.14
N VAL A 163 55.64 -22.51 -22.71
CA VAL A 163 54.27 -22.06 -22.39
C VAL A 163 53.93 -22.37 -20.93
N TYR A 164 54.32 -23.54 -20.43
CA TYR A 164 54.08 -23.94 -19.04
C TYR A 164 54.77 -23.00 -18.05
N ARG A 165 55.99 -22.52 -18.36
CA ARG A 165 56.70 -21.53 -17.54
C ARG A 165 56.01 -20.17 -17.46
N GLU A 166 55.29 -19.78 -18.51
CA GLU A 166 54.49 -18.55 -18.50
C GLU A 166 53.15 -18.73 -17.76
N VAL A 167 52.57 -19.93 -17.84
CA VAL A 167 51.25 -20.25 -17.24
C VAL A 167 51.36 -20.62 -15.76
N GLU A 168 52.44 -21.26 -15.32
CA GLU A 168 52.70 -21.65 -13.92
C GLU A 168 52.52 -20.49 -12.92
N PRO A 169 53.16 -19.30 -13.10
CA PRO A 169 52.97 -18.19 -12.18
C PRO A 169 51.54 -17.63 -12.24
N LYS A 170 50.91 -17.59 -13.41
CA LYS A 170 49.50 -17.14 -13.57
C LYS A 170 48.55 -18.06 -12.81
N ARG A 171 48.80 -19.36 -12.85
CA ARG A 171 48.01 -20.38 -12.14
C ARG A 171 48.20 -20.30 -10.63
N ALA A 172 49.43 -20.04 -10.17
CA ALA A 172 49.71 -19.81 -8.75
C ALA A 172 49.01 -18.54 -8.23
N GLN A 173 49.10 -17.43 -8.99
CA GLN A 173 48.39 -16.19 -8.67
C GLN A 173 46.88 -16.39 -8.64
N LEU A 174 46.32 -17.12 -9.61
CA LEU A 174 44.89 -17.44 -9.65
C LEU A 174 44.45 -18.28 -8.45
N ASN A 175 45.25 -19.26 -8.02
CA ASN A 175 44.92 -20.06 -6.84
C ASN A 175 44.94 -19.20 -5.57
N ALA A 176 45.91 -18.30 -5.41
CA ALA A 176 45.97 -17.36 -4.30
C ALA A 176 44.78 -16.40 -4.30
N ALA A 177 44.44 -15.83 -5.46
CA ALA A 177 43.29 -14.95 -5.62
C ALA A 177 41.96 -15.67 -5.32
N LYS A 178 41.79 -16.91 -5.77
CA LYS A 178 40.62 -17.74 -5.46
C LYS A 178 40.49 -18.03 -3.96
N ALA A 179 41.60 -18.29 -3.27
CA ALA A 179 41.58 -18.52 -1.82
C ALA A 179 41.13 -17.26 -1.07
N GLN A 180 41.71 -16.10 -1.41
CA GLN A 180 41.28 -14.82 -0.81
C GLN A 180 39.83 -14.49 -1.12
N LEU A 181 39.36 -14.81 -2.32
CA LEU A 181 37.98 -14.56 -2.73
C LEU A 181 37.00 -15.45 -1.94
N ALA A 182 37.37 -16.70 -1.67
CA ALA A 182 36.57 -17.60 -0.82
C ALA A 182 36.41 -17.04 0.60
N ASP A 183 37.50 -16.54 1.19
CA ASP A 183 37.46 -15.92 2.53
C ASP A 183 36.56 -14.66 2.54
N LYS A 184 36.69 -13.80 1.53
CA LYS A 184 35.85 -12.61 1.38
C LYS A 184 34.37 -12.96 1.19
N GLN A 185 34.07 -13.99 0.41
CA GLN A 185 32.70 -14.44 0.17
C GLN A 185 32.07 -15.02 1.45
N ALA A 186 32.85 -15.76 2.25
CA ALA A 186 32.40 -16.25 3.55
C ALA A 186 32.08 -15.09 4.51
N ALA A 187 32.96 -14.09 4.58
CA ALA A 187 32.74 -12.90 5.42
C ALA A 187 31.53 -12.06 4.95
N LEU A 188 31.28 -11.98 3.63
CA LEU A 188 30.10 -11.33 3.07
C LEU A 188 28.82 -12.08 3.48
N SER A 189 28.81 -13.42 3.37
CA SER A 189 27.67 -14.25 3.77
C SER A 189 27.34 -14.04 5.25
N GLU A 190 28.34 -14.07 6.13
CA GLU A 190 28.14 -13.82 7.56
C GLU A 190 27.56 -12.43 7.84
N SER A 191 28.04 -11.42 7.10
CA SER A 191 27.54 -10.05 7.24
C SER A 191 26.10 -9.90 6.73
N GLN A 192 25.73 -10.61 5.66
CA GLN A 192 24.38 -10.65 5.12
C GLN A 192 23.41 -11.35 6.09
N ASP A 193 23.82 -12.46 6.69
CA ASP A 193 23.01 -13.19 7.67
C ASP A 193 22.71 -12.33 8.90
N LYS A 194 23.74 -11.66 9.46
CA LYS A 194 23.59 -10.71 10.58
C LYS A 194 22.65 -9.55 10.22
N LEU A 195 22.79 -8.99 9.03
CA LEU A 195 21.90 -7.92 8.56
C LEU A 195 20.45 -8.41 8.46
N GLY A 196 20.24 -9.64 7.97
CA GLY A 196 18.92 -10.27 7.92
C GLY A 196 18.30 -10.45 9.30
N GLU A 197 19.08 -10.90 10.28
CA GLU A 197 18.64 -11.06 11.67
C GLU A 197 18.25 -9.71 12.31
N VAL A 198 19.05 -8.66 12.09
CA VAL A 198 18.76 -7.30 12.58
C VAL A 198 17.47 -6.76 11.97
N ILE A 199 17.25 -6.92 10.65
CA ILE A 199 16.01 -6.46 9.99
C ILE A 199 14.78 -7.23 10.49
N LEU A 200 14.91 -8.53 10.77
CA LEU A 200 13.81 -9.33 11.29
C LEU A 200 13.44 -8.89 12.71
N THR A 201 14.42 -8.79 13.60
CA THR A 201 14.22 -8.38 15.00
C THR A 201 13.54 -7.03 15.10
N THR A 202 13.98 -6.04 14.31
CA THR A 202 13.38 -4.70 14.33
C THR A 202 11.95 -4.70 13.83
N ARG A 203 11.65 -5.50 12.80
CA ARG A 203 10.28 -5.66 12.30
C ARG A 203 9.36 -6.30 13.35
N TRP A 204 9.87 -7.23 14.15
CA TRP A 204 9.11 -7.83 15.25
C TRP A 204 8.86 -6.84 16.37
N GLU A 205 9.85 -6.01 16.72
CA GLU A 205 9.72 -4.95 17.73
C GLU A 205 8.69 -3.89 17.32
N GLU A 206 8.77 -3.36 16.09
CA GLU A 206 7.78 -2.40 15.57
C GLU A 206 6.36 -2.96 15.58
N LYS A 207 6.20 -4.23 15.17
CA LYS A 207 4.89 -4.89 15.14
C LYS A 207 4.35 -5.15 16.55
N SER A 208 5.23 -5.40 17.52
CA SER A 208 4.88 -5.55 18.94
C SER A 208 4.38 -4.21 19.51
N GLU A 209 5.11 -3.12 19.25
CA GLU A 209 4.73 -1.77 19.72
C GLU A 209 3.39 -1.32 19.10
N GLU A 210 3.18 -1.56 17.80
CA GLU A 210 1.87 -1.32 17.17
C GLU A 210 0.73 -2.12 17.82
N MET A 211 0.99 -3.37 18.19
CA MET A 211 0.00 -4.25 18.80
C MET A 211 -0.34 -3.77 20.22
N GLU A 212 0.65 -3.32 20.98
CA GLU A 212 0.48 -2.76 22.31
C GLU A 212 -0.39 -1.49 22.27
N VAL A 213 -0.12 -0.57 21.33
CA VAL A 213 -0.96 0.63 21.13
C VAL A 213 -2.40 0.28 20.74
N LYS A 214 -2.59 -0.74 19.88
CA LYS A 214 -3.93 -1.20 19.49
C LYS A 214 -4.67 -1.82 20.67
N LEU A 215 -3.99 -2.58 21.53
CA LEU A 215 -4.56 -3.18 22.74
C LEU A 215 -4.94 -2.13 23.78
N ASP A 216 -4.09 -1.12 24.01
CA ASP A 216 -4.41 0.00 24.91
C ASP A 216 -5.65 0.78 24.42
N ARG A 217 -5.73 1.08 23.11
CA ARG A 217 -6.92 1.70 22.52
C ARG A 217 -8.17 0.84 22.65
N ALA A 218 -8.05 -0.46 22.40
CA ALA A 218 -9.16 -1.40 22.55
C ALA A 218 -9.62 -1.49 24.01
N ALA A 219 -8.71 -1.51 24.98
CA ALA A 219 -9.02 -1.50 26.40
C ALA A 219 -9.78 -0.22 26.80
N LYS A 220 -9.31 0.96 26.35
CA LYS A 220 -10.01 2.25 26.56
C LYS A 220 -11.41 2.26 25.95
N LEU A 221 -11.58 1.70 24.75
CA LEU A 221 -12.88 1.56 24.10
C LEU A 221 -13.81 0.62 24.89
N VAL A 222 -13.32 -0.54 25.34
CA VAL A 222 -14.11 -1.48 26.14
C VAL A 222 -14.58 -0.84 27.45
N ILE A 223 -13.70 -0.09 28.13
CA ILE A 223 -14.06 0.64 29.35
C ILE A 223 -15.10 1.72 29.05
N GLY A 224 -14.94 2.50 27.98
CA GLY A 224 -15.92 3.53 27.59
C GLY A 224 -17.29 2.94 27.18
N LEU A 225 -17.29 1.82 26.48
CA LEU A 225 -18.50 1.13 26.03
C LEU A 225 -19.22 0.37 27.16
N ALA A 226 -18.52 -0.02 28.21
CA ALA A 226 -19.12 -0.68 29.37
C ALA A 226 -20.16 0.22 30.07
N GLY A 227 -19.87 1.51 30.23
CA GLY A 227 -20.82 2.48 30.79
C GLY A 227 -22.02 2.74 29.86
N GLU A 228 -21.77 2.79 28.55
CA GLU A 228 -22.80 3.03 27.54
C GLU A 228 -23.76 1.82 27.40
N LYS A 229 -23.27 0.59 27.58
CA LYS A 229 -24.10 -0.62 27.64
C LYS A 229 -25.16 -0.54 28.75
N ILE A 230 -24.77 -0.14 29.95
CA ILE A 230 -25.69 0.04 31.10
C ILE A 230 -26.76 1.08 30.72
N ARG A 231 -26.33 2.21 30.14
CA ARG A 231 -27.23 3.28 29.69
C ARG A 231 -28.21 2.81 28.60
N TRP A 232 -27.81 1.90 27.71
CA TRP A 232 -28.67 1.32 26.68
C TRP A 232 -29.68 0.32 27.27
N GLU A 233 -29.26 -0.50 28.22
CA GLU A 233 -30.14 -1.43 28.95
C GLU A 233 -31.23 -0.68 29.72
N GLU A 234 -30.87 0.42 30.40
CA GLU A 234 -31.83 1.32 31.06
C GLU A 234 -32.77 2.02 30.07
N ARG A 235 -32.28 2.44 28.90
CA ARG A 235 -33.16 3.07 27.88
C ARG A 235 -34.16 2.08 27.29
N ARG A 236 -33.76 0.80 27.15
CA ARG A 236 -34.64 -0.26 26.63
C ARG A 236 -35.82 -0.52 27.57
N SER A 237 -35.61 -0.52 28.88
CA SER A 237 -36.69 -0.72 29.86
C SER A 237 -37.71 0.42 29.84
N VAL A 238 -37.24 1.67 29.73
CA VAL A 238 -38.11 2.88 29.68
C VAL A 238 -38.91 2.99 28.37
N THR A 239 -38.36 2.51 27.25
CA THR A 239 -39.06 2.56 25.95
C THR A 239 -40.17 1.51 25.87
N LEU A 240 -39.97 0.34 26.49
CA LEU A 240 -40.98 -0.72 26.52
C LEU A 240 -42.18 -0.37 27.42
N SER A 241 -41.98 0.51 28.42
CA SER A 241 -43.04 1.00 29.32
C SER A 241 -43.81 2.21 28.79
N ARG A 242 -43.40 2.81 27.67
CA ARG A 242 -44.13 3.92 27.02
C ARG A 242 -44.94 3.36 25.85
N SER A 243 -46.16 2.91 26.14
CA SER A 243 -47.23 2.73 25.16
C SER A 243 -47.38 4.00 24.33
N VAL A 244 -47.00 3.93 23.05
CA VAL A 244 -47.25 5.00 22.08
C VAL A 244 -48.74 5.00 21.76
N PHE A 245 -49.48 5.89 22.41
CA PHE A 245 -50.80 6.27 21.95
C PHE A 245 -50.68 7.00 20.60
N PRO A 246 -51.62 6.82 19.65
CA PRO A 246 -51.58 7.54 18.38
C PRO A 246 -51.93 9.02 18.63
N THR A 247 -50.91 9.89 18.68
CA THR A 247 -51.08 11.35 18.80
C THR A 247 -51.76 12.03 17.60
N SER A 248 -52.14 11.26 16.58
CA SER A 248 -52.80 11.76 15.37
C SER A 248 -54.22 12.31 15.63
N THR A 249 -54.97 11.71 16.55
CA THR A 249 -56.33 12.18 16.92
C THR A 249 -56.31 13.40 17.85
N PHE A 250 -55.17 13.69 18.50
CA PHE A 250 -55.04 14.75 19.51
C PHE A 250 -54.83 16.16 18.94
N VAL A 251 -54.12 16.29 17.81
CA VAL A 251 -53.78 17.61 17.24
C VAL A 251 -55.00 18.31 16.62
N SER A 252 -56.04 17.56 16.27
CA SER A 252 -57.23 18.09 15.58
C SER A 252 -58.31 18.63 16.51
N HIS A 253 -58.33 18.24 17.79
CA HIS A 253 -59.39 18.59 18.76
C HIS A 253 -58.78 19.03 20.10
N LEU A 254 -58.02 20.13 20.04
CA LEU A 254 -57.21 20.64 21.15
C LEU A 254 -58.01 21.29 22.30
N PHE A 255 -59.31 21.51 22.15
CA PHE A 255 -60.17 22.14 23.17
C PHE A 255 -60.80 21.15 24.17
N LEU A 256 -60.62 19.84 23.99
CA LEU A 256 -61.32 18.79 24.79
C LEU A 256 -60.40 18.01 25.75
N LEU A 257 -59.12 18.34 25.81
CA LEU A 257 -58.09 17.64 26.60
C LEU A 257 -58.41 17.46 28.09
N PRO A 258 -58.88 18.50 28.84
CA PRO A 258 -59.19 18.34 30.26
C PRO A 258 -60.36 17.36 30.51
N HIS A 259 -61.25 17.20 29.53
CA HIS A 259 -62.47 16.40 29.64
C HIS A 259 -62.28 14.93 29.21
N ALA A 260 -61.20 14.62 28.47
CA ALA A 260 -60.95 13.29 27.91
C ALA A 260 -60.08 12.38 28.81
N LEU A 261 -59.24 12.95 29.69
CA LEU A 261 -58.38 12.17 30.61
C LEU A 261 -59.16 11.24 31.57
N PRO A 262 -60.31 11.64 32.14
CA PRO A 262 -61.10 10.76 33.00
C PRO A 262 -61.66 9.55 32.24
N GLN A 263 -62.09 9.74 30.99
CA GLN A 263 -62.65 8.67 30.15
C GLN A 263 -61.60 7.64 29.73
N ILE A 264 -60.34 8.07 29.56
CA ILE A 264 -59.21 7.19 29.22
C ILE A 264 -58.83 6.29 30.39
N GLN A 265 -58.92 6.79 31.63
CA GLN A 265 -58.69 6.00 32.84
C GLN A 265 -59.77 4.93 33.03
N THR A 266 -61.02 5.21 32.67
CA THR A 266 -62.12 4.25 32.73
C THR A 266 -62.01 3.13 31.69
N LEU A 267 -61.29 3.36 30.58
CA LEU A 267 -61.10 2.40 29.48
C LEU A 267 -59.84 1.53 29.63
N GLU A 268 -59.16 1.58 30.78
CA GLU A 268 -57.95 0.80 31.13
C GLU A 268 -56.80 0.88 30.10
N ILE A 269 -56.76 1.95 29.30
CA ILE A 269 -55.70 2.08 28.29
C ILE A 269 -54.40 2.54 29.00
N PRO A 270 -53.26 1.87 28.80
CA PRO A 270 -52.02 2.20 29.52
C PRO A 270 -51.55 3.61 29.18
N CYS A 271 -51.68 4.53 30.13
CA CYS A 271 -51.26 5.92 30.02
C CYS A 271 -50.26 6.27 31.13
N SER A 272 -49.27 7.11 30.83
CA SER A 272 -48.32 7.56 31.84
C SER A 272 -49.02 8.52 32.82
N PRO A 273 -48.92 8.31 34.15
CA PRO A 273 -49.63 9.10 35.14
C PRO A 273 -49.19 10.58 35.21
N ALA A 274 -48.05 10.93 34.60
CA ALA A 274 -47.50 12.28 34.52
C ALA A 274 -47.33 12.75 33.06
N PHE A 275 -48.30 12.46 32.20
CA PHE A 275 -48.27 12.95 30.82
C PHE A 275 -48.43 14.47 30.77
N SER A 276 -47.42 15.16 30.23
CA SER A 276 -47.51 16.58 29.85
C SER A 276 -47.47 16.69 28.33
N PHE A 277 -48.48 17.34 27.76
CA PHE A 277 -48.60 17.56 26.32
C PHE A 277 -47.40 18.35 25.78
N ALA A 278 -47.04 19.45 26.45
CA ALA A 278 -45.87 20.24 26.13
C ALA A 278 -44.58 19.40 26.18
N ALA A 279 -44.34 18.62 27.23
CA ALA A 279 -43.12 17.81 27.35
C ALA A 279 -43.05 16.65 26.33
N PHE A 280 -44.20 16.15 25.87
CA PHE A 280 -44.25 15.07 24.88
C PHE A 280 -44.02 15.59 23.45
N LEU A 281 -44.65 16.70 23.08
CA LEU A 281 -44.57 17.24 21.73
C LEU A 281 -43.45 18.28 21.55
N SER A 282 -42.82 18.78 22.60
CA SER A 282 -41.68 19.70 22.46
C SER A 282 -40.35 19.02 22.78
N LYS A 283 -39.26 19.52 22.19
CA LYS A 283 -37.90 19.19 22.64
C LYS A 283 -37.48 20.25 23.66
N PRO A 284 -36.84 19.91 24.80
CA PRO A 284 -36.39 20.90 25.79
C PRO A 284 -35.50 22.00 25.21
N THR A 285 -34.72 21.69 24.16
CA THR A 285 -33.92 22.67 23.43
C THR A 285 -34.79 23.69 22.70
N ALA A 286 -35.85 23.24 22.01
CA ALA A 286 -36.76 24.12 21.29
C ALA A 286 -37.56 25.04 22.24
N VAL A 287 -37.99 24.52 23.39
CA VAL A 287 -38.66 25.34 24.43
C VAL A 287 -37.70 26.41 24.97
N ARG A 288 -36.43 26.04 25.17
CA ARG A 288 -35.40 27.01 25.58
C ARG A 288 -35.21 28.10 24.53
N ASP A 289 -35.18 27.75 23.24
CA ASP A 289 -35.07 28.72 22.15
C ASP A 289 -36.29 29.66 22.10
N TRP A 290 -37.50 29.14 22.28
CA TRP A 290 -38.72 29.96 22.38
C TRP A 290 -38.66 30.95 23.55
N ASN A 291 -38.16 30.50 24.70
CA ASN A 291 -38.01 31.37 25.88
C ASN A 291 -37.00 32.50 25.62
N ILE A 292 -35.89 32.20 24.92
CA ILE A 292 -34.90 33.21 24.50
C ILE A 292 -35.55 34.21 23.52
N GLN A 293 -36.43 33.74 22.64
CA GLN A 293 -37.15 34.55 21.66
C GLN A 293 -38.31 35.36 22.28
N GLY A 294 -38.60 35.18 23.57
CA GLY A 294 -39.55 36.00 24.33
C GLY A 294 -40.90 35.35 24.59
N LEU A 295 -41.06 34.05 24.35
CA LEU A 295 -42.19 33.27 24.87
C LEU A 295 -42.02 33.09 26.39
N PRO A 296 -43.06 33.29 27.20
CA PRO A 296 -42.98 32.96 28.63
C PRO A 296 -42.74 31.47 28.89
N SER A 297 -42.09 31.18 30.02
CA SER A 297 -41.76 29.82 30.43
C SER A 297 -42.91 29.07 31.14
N ASP A 298 -44.12 29.63 31.18
CA ASP A 298 -45.26 28.95 31.77
C ASP A 298 -45.79 27.83 30.86
N ALA A 299 -46.53 26.89 31.46
CA ALA A 299 -47.03 25.72 30.74
C ALA A 299 -48.00 26.11 29.61
N PHE A 300 -48.87 27.08 29.85
CA PHE A 300 -49.88 27.52 28.88
C PHE A 300 -49.24 28.17 27.65
N SER A 301 -48.26 29.06 27.85
CA SER A 301 -47.47 29.65 26.77
C SER A 301 -46.68 28.59 25.98
N THR A 302 -46.10 27.61 26.68
CA THR A 302 -45.36 26.51 26.03
C THR A 302 -46.29 25.63 25.18
N GLU A 303 -47.49 25.31 25.67
CA GLU A 303 -48.51 24.57 24.91
C GLU A 303 -48.94 25.34 23.66
N ASN A 304 -49.22 26.63 23.80
CA ASN A 304 -49.52 27.50 22.67
C ASN A 304 -48.38 27.56 21.65
N GLY A 305 -47.13 27.59 22.13
CA GLY A 305 -45.94 27.51 21.27
C GLY A 305 -45.86 26.21 20.47
N VAL A 306 -46.22 25.08 21.08
CA VAL A 306 -46.33 23.79 20.37
C VAL A 306 -47.42 23.82 19.30
N ILE A 307 -48.59 24.39 19.61
CA ILE A 307 -49.72 24.46 18.67
C ILE A 307 -49.35 25.33 17.46
N ILE A 308 -48.72 26.48 17.69
CA ILE A 308 -48.30 27.41 16.63
C ILE A 308 -47.24 26.79 15.72
N THR A 309 -46.27 26.07 16.30
CA THR A 309 -45.13 25.53 15.54
C THR A 309 -45.41 24.17 14.88
N ARG A 310 -46.32 23.36 15.44
CA ARG A 310 -46.62 22.00 14.94
C ARG A 310 -48.02 21.84 14.37
N GLY A 311 -48.87 22.85 14.48
CA GLY A 311 -50.22 22.84 13.92
C GLY A 311 -50.22 22.70 12.41
N ASN A 312 -51.15 21.90 11.87
CA ASN A 312 -51.30 21.75 10.42
C ASN A 312 -52.08 22.92 9.79
N ARG A 313 -53.10 23.45 10.48
CA ARG A 313 -53.83 24.65 10.03
C ARG A 313 -53.12 25.90 10.54
N TRP A 314 -53.20 26.99 9.78
CA TRP A 314 -52.57 28.25 10.14
C TRP A 314 -53.15 28.81 11.45
N PRO A 315 -52.30 29.25 12.39
CA PRO A 315 -52.75 29.74 13.68
C PRO A 315 -53.37 31.13 13.56
N LEU A 316 -54.57 31.28 14.11
CA LEU A 316 -55.21 32.56 14.39
C LEU A 316 -55.02 32.85 15.88
N ILE A 317 -54.19 33.84 16.17
CA ILE A 317 -53.67 34.12 17.49
C ILE A 317 -54.42 35.33 18.07
N ILE A 318 -55.12 35.10 19.18
CA ILE A 318 -55.76 36.14 19.97
C ILE A 318 -54.73 36.70 20.93
N ASP A 319 -54.17 37.88 20.61
CA ASP A 319 -53.03 38.46 21.32
C ASP A 319 -53.27 39.96 21.62
N PRO A 320 -54.14 40.28 22.60
CA PRO A 320 -54.44 41.66 22.96
C PRO A 320 -53.21 42.43 23.49
N GLN A 321 -52.19 41.71 23.98
CA GLN A 321 -50.99 42.28 24.60
C GLN A 321 -49.76 42.32 23.67
N GLY A 322 -49.84 41.70 22.49
CA GLY A 322 -48.74 41.66 21.51
C GLY A 322 -47.58 40.74 21.89
N GLN A 323 -47.79 39.79 22.81
CA GLN A 323 -46.76 38.89 23.30
C GLN A 323 -46.36 37.84 22.26
N ALA A 324 -47.35 37.17 21.67
CA ALA A 324 -47.11 36.19 20.60
C ALA A 324 -46.53 36.89 19.36
N LEU A 325 -47.00 38.10 19.06
CA LEU A 325 -46.46 38.92 17.98
C LEU A 325 -44.95 39.17 18.16
N LYS A 326 -44.53 39.54 19.38
CA LYS A 326 -43.10 39.77 19.68
C LYS A 326 -42.29 38.48 19.56
N TRP A 327 -42.81 37.38 20.08
CA TRP A 327 -42.15 36.07 20.01
C TRP A 327 -41.96 35.59 18.56
N ILE A 328 -43.02 35.60 17.74
CA ILE A 328 -42.96 35.10 16.36
C ILE A 328 -42.01 35.96 15.50
N LYS A 329 -42.00 37.29 15.70
CA LYS A 329 -41.02 38.18 15.03
C LYS A 329 -39.56 37.87 15.38
N ASN A 330 -39.29 37.42 16.60
CA ASN A 330 -37.94 37.03 17.03
C ASN A 330 -37.60 35.60 16.62
N MET A 331 -38.61 34.74 16.43
CA MET A 331 -38.45 33.36 16.01
C MET A 331 -38.15 33.25 14.51
N GLU A 332 -38.84 34.02 13.67
CA GLU A 332 -38.71 33.97 12.21
C GLU A 332 -38.61 35.38 11.60
N GLY A 333 -37.80 35.52 10.55
CA GLY A 333 -37.65 36.76 9.77
C GLY A 333 -38.86 37.01 8.87
N LEU A 334 -39.99 37.38 9.46
CA LEU A 334 -41.29 37.46 8.77
C LEU A 334 -41.64 38.84 8.20
N LYS A 335 -42.50 38.84 7.18
CA LYS A 335 -43.12 40.05 6.63
C LYS A 335 -44.45 40.32 7.31
N ILE A 336 -44.65 41.53 7.82
CA ILE A 336 -45.89 41.95 8.48
C ILE A 336 -46.79 42.61 7.44
N VAL A 337 -48.04 42.18 7.37
CA VAL A 337 -49.06 42.73 6.47
C VAL A 337 -50.28 43.11 7.30
N GLU A 338 -50.85 44.28 7.04
CA GLU A 338 -52.16 44.69 7.57
C GLU A 338 -53.17 44.71 6.42
N PHE A 339 -54.38 44.23 6.70
CA PHE A 339 -55.44 44.18 5.71
C PHE A 339 -55.95 45.59 5.39
N GLY A 340 -56.10 45.93 4.10
CA GLY A 340 -56.41 47.29 3.61
C GLY A 340 -55.23 48.04 2.98
N MET A 341 -54.01 47.50 3.05
CA MET A 341 -52.87 47.96 2.28
C MET A 341 -53.01 47.57 0.80
N VAL A 342 -52.72 48.49 -0.12
CA VAL A 342 -52.88 48.33 -1.59
C VAL A 342 -52.13 47.10 -2.13
N ASP A 343 -51.00 46.72 -1.53
CA ASP A 343 -50.13 45.64 -2.04
C ASP A 343 -50.19 44.34 -1.21
N SER A 344 -51.16 44.21 -0.29
CA SER A 344 -51.24 43.07 0.66
C SER A 344 -51.27 41.70 -0.03
N LEU A 345 -52.09 41.53 -1.07
CA LEU A 345 -52.17 40.28 -1.85
C LEU A 345 -50.89 40.00 -2.63
N GLN A 346 -50.25 41.03 -3.23
CA GLN A 346 -49.01 40.86 -3.97
C GLN A 346 -47.83 40.47 -3.07
N ILE A 347 -47.78 40.99 -1.84
CA ILE A 347 -46.78 40.58 -0.84
C ILE A 347 -46.99 39.11 -0.47
N LEU A 348 -48.24 38.68 -0.31
CA LEU A 348 -48.60 37.29 0.00
C LEU A 348 -48.27 36.34 -1.17
N GLU A 349 -48.58 36.72 -2.42
CA GLU A 349 -48.19 35.98 -3.63
C GLU A 349 -46.68 35.70 -3.65
N ASN A 350 -45.86 36.75 -3.52
CA ASN A 350 -44.41 36.61 -3.51
C ASN A 350 -43.92 35.78 -2.32
N ALA A 351 -44.51 35.95 -1.14
CA ALA A 351 -44.10 35.20 0.03
C ALA A 351 -44.39 33.70 -0.09
N ILE A 352 -45.53 33.32 -0.67
CA ILE A 352 -45.91 31.93 -0.95
C ILE A 352 -44.92 31.31 -1.95
N GLN A 353 -44.56 32.04 -3.01
CA GLN A 353 -43.62 31.56 -4.02
C GLN A 353 -42.21 31.34 -3.46
N PHE A 354 -41.72 32.27 -2.64
CA PHE A 354 -40.37 32.21 -2.08
C PHE A 354 -40.28 31.51 -0.72
N GLY A 355 -41.39 31.02 -0.16
CA GLY A 355 -41.40 30.35 1.15
C GLY A 355 -41.16 31.28 2.34
N ASN A 356 -41.36 32.58 2.19
CA ASN A 356 -41.11 33.54 3.26
C ASN A 356 -42.28 33.59 4.25
N PRO A 357 -42.04 33.59 5.57
CA PRO A 357 -43.11 33.65 6.56
C PRO A 357 -43.82 35.01 6.53
N VAL A 358 -45.16 34.99 6.61
CA VAL A 358 -46.00 36.20 6.63
C VAL A 358 -46.89 36.21 7.86
N LEU A 359 -46.98 37.37 8.50
CA LEU A 359 -47.89 37.62 9.61
C LEU A 359 -48.94 38.67 9.20
N LEU A 360 -50.21 38.26 9.20
CA LEU A 360 -51.35 39.14 9.01
C LEU A 360 -51.76 39.73 10.37
N GLN A 361 -51.70 41.05 10.50
CA GLN A 361 -51.89 41.75 11.76
C GLN A 361 -53.28 42.42 11.86
N ASN A 362 -53.80 42.47 13.09
CA ASN A 362 -55.02 43.19 13.49
C ASN A 362 -56.29 42.75 12.74
N VAL A 363 -56.42 41.45 12.51
CA VAL A 363 -57.63 40.89 11.91
C VAL A 363 -58.83 41.09 12.84
N GLN A 364 -59.95 41.50 12.26
CA GLN A 364 -61.22 41.67 12.97
C GLN A 364 -61.94 40.31 13.13
N GLU A 365 -63.26 40.31 13.28
CA GLU A 365 -64.05 39.07 13.38
C GLU A 365 -64.29 38.40 12.02
N GLU A 366 -64.13 39.15 10.92
CA GLU A 366 -64.27 38.67 9.55
C GLU A 366 -62.91 38.53 8.86
N LEU A 367 -62.72 37.41 8.16
CA LEU A 367 -61.58 37.17 7.27
C LEU A 367 -62.01 37.38 5.82
N ASP A 368 -61.19 38.08 5.03
CA ASP A 368 -61.44 38.26 3.61
C ASP A 368 -61.51 36.91 2.88
N PRO A 369 -62.60 36.62 2.14
CA PRO A 369 -62.72 35.44 1.30
C PRO A 369 -61.57 35.23 0.32
N SER A 370 -60.84 36.26 -0.08
CA SER A 370 -59.65 36.16 -0.96
C SER A 370 -58.53 35.29 -0.37
N LEU A 371 -58.47 35.17 0.97
CA LEU A 371 -57.48 34.35 1.68
C LEU A 371 -57.85 32.87 1.77
N ASN A 372 -59.10 32.51 1.44
CA ASN A 372 -59.60 31.14 1.55
C ASN A 372 -58.72 30.07 0.87
N PRO A 373 -58.15 30.30 -0.34
CA PRO A 373 -57.24 29.33 -0.95
C PRO A 373 -56.01 29.04 -0.09
N VAL A 374 -55.42 30.07 0.52
CA VAL A 374 -54.24 29.97 1.41
C VAL A 374 -54.62 29.27 2.72
N LEU A 375 -55.76 29.65 3.30
CA LEU A 375 -56.25 29.09 4.55
C LEU A 375 -56.55 27.59 4.45
N ASN A 376 -57.24 27.20 3.37
CA ASN A 376 -57.60 25.81 3.10
C ASN A 376 -56.48 24.98 2.49
N LYS A 377 -55.34 25.59 2.15
CA LYS A 377 -54.25 24.98 1.37
C LYS A 377 -54.81 24.26 0.13
N SER A 378 -55.65 24.95 -0.64
CA SER A 378 -56.35 24.41 -1.80
C SER A 378 -55.42 24.22 -3.00
N LEU A 379 -54.52 23.24 -2.90
CA LEU A 379 -53.55 22.89 -3.94
C LEU A 379 -54.20 22.06 -5.06
N THR A 380 -53.85 22.37 -6.31
CA THR A 380 -54.29 21.58 -7.47
C THR A 380 -53.66 20.17 -7.42
N ARG A 381 -54.45 19.12 -7.64
CA ARG A 381 -53.95 17.74 -7.57
C ARG A 381 -52.89 17.48 -8.66
N GLY A 382 -51.65 17.24 -8.25
CA GLY A 382 -50.53 16.88 -9.14
C GLY A 382 -49.50 17.98 -9.38
N SER A 383 -49.74 19.21 -8.91
CA SER A 383 -48.78 20.32 -8.97
C SER A 383 -48.89 21.18 -7.69
N PHE A 384 -47.78 21.70 -7.19
CA PHE A 384 -47.77 22.65 -6.06
C PHE A 384 -48.21 24.03 -6.55
N LEU A 385 -49.42 24.16 -7.11
CA LEU A 385 -49.98 25.41 -7.58
C LEU A 385 -51.19 25.79 -6.72
N LEU A 386 -51.22 27.04 -6.27
CA LEU A 386 -52.28 27.64 -5.48
C LEU A 386 -52.88 28.81 -6.28
N LYS A 387 -54.20 28.80 -6.49
CA LYS A 387 -54.88 29.91 -7.15
C LYS A 387 -55.24 30.99 -6.13
N LEU A 388 -54.66 32.18 -6.26
CA LEU A 388 -54.94 33.35 -5.43
C LEU A 388 -55.50 34.47 -6.32
N GLY A 389 -56.77 34.82 -6.12
CA GLY A 389 -57.49 35.70 -7.05
C GLY A 389 -57.53 35.13 -8.47
N ASP A 390 -57.05 35.91 -9.44
CA ASP A 390 -56.98 35.53 -10.86
C ASP A 390 -55.64 34.87 -11.26
N LYS A 391 -54.68 34.75 -10.35
CA LYS A 391 -53.33 34.22 -10.63
C LYS A 391 -53.10 32.84 -10.03
N GLU A 392 -52.30 32.04 -10.71
CA GLU A 392 -51.76 30.78 -10.18
C GLU A 392 -50.35 31.02 -9.65
N VAL A 393 -50.12 30.69 -8.38
CA VAL A 393 -48.86 30.88 -7.66
C VAL A 393 -48.28 29.51 -7.31
N GLU A 394 -46.98 29.34 -7.52
CA GLU A 394 -46.25 28.14 -7.07
C GLU A 394 -46.14 28.13 -5.54
N TYR A 395 -46.63 27.08 -4.91
CA TYR A 395 -46.67 26.92 -3.46
C TYR A 395 -45.37 26.31 -2.95
N ASN A 396 -44.62 27.08 -2.16
CA ASN A 396 -43.45 26.57 -1.46
C ASN A 396 -43.86 25.86 -0.16
N PRO A 397 -43.46 24.59 0.08
CA PRO A 397 -43.74 23.87 1.32
C PRO A 397 -43.23 24.54 2.60
N ASP A 398 -42.18 25.35 2.50
CA ASP A 398 -41.56 26.05 3.64
C ASP A 398 -42.32 27.31 4.06
N PHE A 399 -43.29 27.76 3.25
CA PHE A 399 -44.12 28.93 3.57
C PHE A 399 -44.86 28.74 4.91
N ARG A 400 -44.85 29.79 5.74
CA ARG A 400 -45.61 29.86 7.00
C ARG A 400 -46.49 31.09 7.04
N PHE A 401 -47.71 30.91 7.53
CA PHE A 401 -48.69 31.99 7.66
C PHE A 401 -49.20 32.08 9.09
N TYR A 402 -49.13 33.29 9.66
CA TYR A 402 -49.59 33.60 11.00
C TYR A 402 -50.65 34.69 10.93
N ILE A 403 -51.71 34.57 11.73
CA ILE A 403 -52.77 35.56 11.80
C ILE A 403 -52.87 36.03 13.25
N THR A 404 -52.94 37.34 13.47
CA THR A 404 -53.04 37.90 14.82
C THR A 404 -54.22 38.88 14.91
N THR A 405 -54.91 38.85 16.05
CA THR A 405 -55.95 39.82 16.41
C THR A 405 -55.64 40.44 17.77
N LYS A 406 -55.97 41.73 17.93
CA LYS A 406 -55.89 42.45 19.21
C LYS A 406 -57.21 42.44 19.98
N LEU A 407 -58.28 41.90 19.39
CA LEU A 407 -59.56 41.77 20.06
C LEU A 407 -59.40 40.80 21.23
N SER A 408 -59.78 41.20 22.45
CA SER A 408 -59.63 40.34 23.62
C SER A 408 -60.60 39.16 23.62
N ASN A 409 -61.78 39.32 23.01
CA ASN A 409 -62.80 38.29 22.92
C ASN A 409 -63.56 38.37 21.57
N PRO A 410 -62.92 37.98 20.46
CA PRO A 410 -63.53 38.00 19.13
C PRO A 410 -64.53 36.85 18.96
N HIS A 411 -65.67 37.12 18.34
CA HIS A 411 -66.67 36.11 17.99
C HIS A 411 -66.47 35.61 16.56
N TYR A 412 -65.62 34.59 16.40
CA TYR A 412 -65.40 33.94 15.11
C TYR A 412 -66.52 32.98 14.74
N THR A 413 -66.97 33.03 13.48
CA THR A 413 -67.94 32.07 12.95
C THR A 413 -67.35 30.66 12.90
N PRO A 414 -68.20 29.60 12.91
CA PRO A 414 -67.73 28.22 12.75
C PRO A 414 -66.91 28.01 11.47
N GLU A 415 -67.19 28.79 10.42
CA GLU A 415 -66.42 28.77 9.18
C GLU A 415 -64.96 29.18 9.41
N VAL A 416 -64.69 30.28 10.12
CA VAL A 416 -63.33 30.73 10.44
C VAL A 416 -62.59 29.71 11.32
N SER A 417 -63.29 29.17 12.31
CA SER A 417 -62.78 28.15 13.24
C SER A 417 -62.47 26.81 12.55
N SER A 418 -63.11 26.52 11.41
CA SER A 418 -62.84 25.31 10.63
C SER A 418 -61.57 25.41 9.77
N LYS A 419 -61.21 26.64 9.35
CA LYS A 419 -60.08 26.92 8.44
C LYS A 419 -58.78 27.23 9.16
N THR A 420 -58.85 27.79 10.36
CA THR A 420 -57.69 28.20 11.16
C THR A 420 -57.64 27.47 12.50
N THR A 421 -56.46 27.42 13.13
CA THR A 421 -56.35 26.96 14.52
C THR A 421 -56.39 28.18 15.42
N ILE A 422 -57.46 28.38 16.20
CA ILE A 422 -57.54 29.50 17.13
C ILE A 422 -56.66 29.21 18.35
N VAL A 423 -55.74 30.12 18.66
CA VAL A 423 -54.82 30.02 19.79
C VAL A 423 -54.96 31.28 20.65
N ASN A 424 -55.23 31.10 21.94
CA ASN A 424 -55.48 32.22 22.84
C ASN A 424 -54.24 32.58 23.66
N PHE A 425 -53.75 33.81 23.52
CA PHE A 425 -52.65 34.40 24.29
C PHE A 425 -53.11 35.52 25.25
N ALA A 426 -54.42 35.72 25.41
CA ALA A 426 -54.92 36.62 26.45
C ALA A 426 -54.51 36.09 27.83
N ILE A 427 -53.89 36.93 28.65
CA ILE A 427 -53.56 36.60 30.03
C ILE A 427 -54.87 36.36 30.78
N MET A 428 -55.08 35.13 31.26
CA MET A 428 -56.08 34.86 32.29
C MET A 428 -55.43 35.15 33.65
N GLU A 429 -56.04 36.02 34.47
CA GLU A 429 -55.74 36.06 35.90
C GLU A 429 -55.98 34.65 36.45
N GLN A 430 -54.93 34.02 36.99
CA GLN A 430 -55.09 32.78 37.75
C GLN A 430 -55.82 33.14 39.04
N VAL A 431 -57.08 32.71 39.17
CA VAL A 431 -57.80 32.71 40.44
C VAL A 431 -57.35 31.54 41.29
#